data_AF-A0A954F5G7-F1
#
_entry.id   AF-A0A954F5G7-F1
#
_cell.length_a   1.000
_cell.length_b   1.000
_cell.length_c   1.000
_cell.angle_alpha   90.00
_cell.angle_beta   90.00
_cell.angle_gamma   90.00
#
_symmetry.space_group_name_H-M   'P 1'
#
loop_
_entity.id
_entity.type
_entity.pdbx_description
1 polymer ?
#
loop_
_entity_poly.entity_id
_entity_poly.type
_entity_poly.pdbx_seq_one_letter_code
_entity_poly.pdbx_strand_id
1 'polypeptide(L)'
;NSAGKAIGAEVVDCPEAIAAALKTLEALRWSGPLEIEMIRESSSGRFFLLEVNARFPAWVGITHQAGLNLPDLLLRIAMGEDLPEGGSARLGTRFLRGSHTNISRIEDLGILLSQGRLIHEEPAQ
;
A
#
# COMPACT_ATOMS: atom_id res chain seq x y z
N ASN A 1 -10.90 -2.46 18.55
CA ASN A 1 -10.61 -1.27 17.72
C ASN A 1 -11.56 -1.28 16.53
N SER A 2 -12.76 -0.73 16.74
CA SER A 2 -13.98 -0.81 15.93
C SER A 2 -13.99 0.00 14.63
N ALA A 3 -12.82 0.29 14.04
CA ALA A 3 -12.72 1.12 12.85
C ALA A 3 -12.15 0.42 11.61
N GLY A 4 -11.88 -0.89 11.65
CA GLY A 4 -11.63 -1.74 10.47
C GLY A 4 -10.47 -1.35 9.54
N LYS A 5 -9.75 -0.26 9.80
CA LYS A 5 -8.57 0.12 9.01
C LYS A 5 -7.42 -0.78 9.37
N ALA A 6 -6.85 -1.43 8.35
CA ALA A 6 -5.57 -2.10 8.48
C ALA A 6 -4.54 -1.07 8.98
N ILE A 7 -4.12 -1.25 10.23
CA ILE A 7 -3.05 -0.47 10.87
C ILE A 7 -1.67 -1.02 10.51
N GLY A 8 -1.61 -2.13 9.78
CA GLY A 8 -0.38 -2.70 9.26
C GLY A 8 -0.61 -3.85 8.28
N ALA A 9 0.47 -4.27 7.64
CA ALA A 9 0.51 -5.38 6.69
C ALA A 9 1.89 -6.06 6.76
N GLU A 10 1.94 -7.32 6.32
CA GLU A 10 3.17 -8.11 6.21
C GLU A 10 3.23 -8.76 4.83
N VAL A 11 4.41 -8.76 4.22
CA VAL A 11 4.68 -9.54 3.01
C VAL A 11 4.89 -11.00 3.43
N VAL A 12 4.00 -11.87 2.99
CA VAL A 12 4.02 -13.31 3.29
C VAL A 12 4.16 -14.12 2.01
N ASP A 13 4.71 -15.32 2.12
CA ASP A 13 4.66 -16.30 1.05
C ASP A 13 3.35 -17.08 1.18
N CYS A 14 2.44 -16.89 0.21
CA CYS A 14 1.16 -17.58 0.17
C CYS A 14 0.80 -17.92 -1.29
N PRO A 15 1.34 -19.03 -1.83
CA PRO A 15 1.08 -19.46 -3.20
C PRO A 15 -0.41 -19.66 -3.51
N GLU A 16 -1.20 -20.08 -2.52
CA GLU A 16 -2.64 -20.28 -2.66
C GLU A 16 -3.39 -18.96 -2.87
N ALA A 17 -2.98 -17.88 -2.20
CA ALA A 17 -3.52 -16.55 -2.43
C ALA A 17 -3.15 -16.03 -3.82
N ILE A 18 -1.90 -16.26 -4.26
CA ILE A 18 -1.46 -15.91 -5.63
C ILE A 18 -2.31 -16.66 -6.66
N ALA A 19 -2.52 -17.97 -6.48
CA ALA A 19 -3.35 -18.76 -7.38
C ALA A 19 -4.81 -18.26 -7.43
N ALA A 20 -5.39 -17.85 -6.30
CA ALA A 20 -6.73 -17.27 -6.26
C ALA A 20 -6.79 -15.89 -6.96
N ALA A 21 -5.77 -15.05 -6.77
CA ALA A 21 -5.65 -13.75 -7.43
C ALA A 21 -5.52 -13.90 -8.96
N LEU A 22 -4.71 -14.85 -9.44
CA LEU A 22 -4.53 -15.11 -10.87
C LEU A 22 -5.83 -15.56 -11.55
N LYS A 23 -6.64 -16.42 -10.91
CA LYS A 23 -7.97 -16.78 -11.42
C LYS A 23 -8.89 -15.56 -11.59
N THR A 24 -8.81 -14.61 -10.66
CA THR A 24 -9.58 -13.36 -10.72
C THR A 24 -9.10 -12.48 -11.89
N LEU A 25 -7.78 -12.35 -12.05
CA LEU A 25 -7.16 -11.61 -13.15
C LEU A 25 -7.54 -12.16 -14.54
N GLU A 26 -7.51 -13.48 -14.71
CA GLU A 26 -7.90 -14.15 -15.97
C GLU A 26 -9.33 -13.81 -16.39
N ALA A 27 -10.26 -13.76 -15.42
CA ALA A 27 -11.65 -13.42 -15.68
C ALA A 27 -11.84 -11.94 -16.05
N LEU A 28 -11.05 -11.04 -15.46
CA LEU A 28 -11.16 -9.59 -15.67
C LEU A 28 -10.54 -9.13 -16.99
N ARG A 29 -9.56 -9.88 -17.53
CA ARG A 29 -8.74 -9.47 -18.69
C ARG A 29 -8.15 -8.06 -18.50
N TRP A 30 -7.79 -7.74 -17.26
CA TRP A 30 -7.29 -6.43 -16.88
C TRP A 30 -5.80 -6.29 -17.20
N SER A 31 -5.39 -5.10 -17.63
CA SER A 31 -4.00 -4.73 -17.82
C SER A 31 -3.74 -3.40 -17.13
N GLY A 32 -2.89 -3.42 -16.11
CA GLY A 32 -2.55 -2.25 -15.30
C GLY A 32 -2.50 -2.57 -13.80
N PRO A 33 -2.36 -1.53 -12.97
CA PRO A 33 -2.35 -1.68 -11.51
C PRO A 33 -3.63 -2.34 -10.99
N LEU A 34 -3.48 -3.22 -10.00
CA LEU A 34 -4.59 -3.91 -9.38
C LEU A 34 -4.27 -4.18 -7.90
N GLU A 35 -5.28 -4.03 -7.05
CA GLU A 35 -5.32 -4.58 -5.70
C GLU A 35 -6.50 -5.56 -5.62
N ILE A 36 -6.23 -6.77 -5.12
CA ILE A 36 -7.23 -7.80 -4.86
C ILE A 36 -7.26 -8.04 -3.36
N GLU A 37 -8.40 -7.80 -2.75
CA GLU A 37 -8.62 -8.03 -1.32
C GLU A 37 -9.40 -9.32 -1.12
N MET A 38 -8.85 -10.22 -0.31
CA MET A 38 -9.46 -11.52 -0.01
C MET A 38 -9.41 -11.79 1.49
N ILE A 39 -10.38 -12.55 1.97
CA ILE A 39 -10.36 -13.14 3.31
C ILE A 39 -10.18 -14.64 3.21
N ARG A 40 -9.32 -15.21 4.05
CA ARG A 40 -9.11 -16.66 4.16
C ARG A 40 -9.93 -17.20 5.33
N GLU A 41 -10.87 -18.10 5.03
CA GLU A 41 -11.58 -18.84 6.07
C GLU A 41 -10.61 -19.82 6.77
N SER A 42 -10.53 -19.74 8.09
CA SER A 42 -9.54 -20.50 8.88
C SER A 42 -9.81 -22.00 8.91
N SER A 43 -11.09 -22.41 8.90
CA SER A 43 -11.52 -23.81 8.99
C SER A 43 -11.28 -24.59 7.69
N SER A 44 -11.55 -23.96 6.54
CA SER A 44 -11.47 -24.62 5.22
C SER A 44 -10.23 -24.21 4.42
N GLY A 45 -9.57 -23.11 4.80
CA GLY A 45 -8.49 -22.50 4.04
C GLY A 45 -8.95 -21.79 2.75
N ARG A 46 -10.26 -21.72 2.48
CA ARG A 46 -10.81 -21.10 1.27
C ARG A 46 -10.66 -19.59 1.31
N PHE A 47 -10.30 -19.01 0.17
CA PHE A 47 -10.28 -17.57 -0.03
C PHE A 47 -11.61 -17.10 -0.59
N PHE A 48 -12.13 -16.01 -0.02
CA PHE A 48 -13.32 -15.30 -0.50
C PHE A 48 -12.88 -13.91 -0.95
N LEU A 49 -13.26 -13.54 -2.17
CA LEU A 49 -13.00 -12.21 -2.73
C LEU A 49 -13.86 -11.18 -2.01
N LEU A 50 -13.23 -10.10 -1.55
CA LEU A 50 -13.91 -8.96 -0.92
C LEU A 50 -14.03 -7.81 -1.91
N GLU A 51 -12.91 -7.42 -2.53
CA GLU A 51 -12.84 -6.24 -3.39
C GLU A 51 -11.79 -6.42 -4.49
N VAL A 52 -12.03 -5.78 -5.62
CA VAL A 52 -11.06 -5.62 -6.71
C VAL A 52 -10.94 -4.13 -7.02
N ASN A 53 -9.75 -3.60 -6.85
CA ASN A 53 -9.41 -2.20 -7.06
C ASN A 53 -8.53 -2.06 -8.30
N ALA A 54 -9.10 -1.60 -9.42
CA ALA A 54 -8.39 -1.37 -10.69
C ALA A 54 -7.49 -0.10 -10.66
N ARG A 55 -6.65 -0.02 -9.62
CA ARG A 55 -5.71 1.08 -9.34
C ARG A 55 -4.61 0.55 -8.42
N PHE A 56 -3.57 1.37 -8.20
CA PHE A 56 -2.65 1.09 -7.12
C PHE A 56 -3.35 1.17 -5.75
N PRO A 57 -2.93 0.33 -4.79
CA PRO A 57 -3.40 0.44 -3.43
C PRO A 57 -2.92 1.72 -2.75
N ALA A 58 -3.63 2.19 -1.73
CA ALA A 58 -3.22 3.33 -0.92
C ALA A 58 -1.91 3.09 -0.11
N TRP A 59 -1.39 1.87 -0.13
CA TRP A 59 -0.13 1.45 0.47
C TRP A 59 0.99 1.20 -0.56
N VAL A 60 0.79 1.53 -1.85
CA VAL A 60 1.78 1.26 -2.92
C VAL A 60 3.19 1.77 -2.63
N GLY A 61 3.34 2.89 -1.91
CA GLY A 61 4.65 3.43 -1.54
C GLY A 61 5.53 2.46 -0.73
N ILE A 62 4.94 1.48 -0.05
CA ILE A 62 5.67 0.46 0.72
C ILE A 62 6.28 -0.61 -0.18
N THR A 63 5.73 -0.82 -1.38
CA THR A 63 6.18 -1.90 -2.27
C THR A 63 7.66 -1.75 -2.64
N HIS A 64 8.12 -0.51 -2.86
CA HIS A 64 9.54 -0.22 -3.07
C HIS A 64 10.41 -0.66 -1.89
N GLN A 65 9.98 -0.38 -0.66
CA GLN A 65 10.69 -0.80 0.56
C GLN A 65 10.68 -2.32 0.75
N ALA A 66 9.63 -2.98 0.26
CA ALA A 66 9.57 -4.43 0.18
C ALA A 66 10.42 -5.00 -0.98
N GLY A 67 11.18 -4.18 -1.72
CA GLY A 67 12.05 -4.63 -2.81
C GLY A 67 11.39 -4.72 -4.18
N LEU A 68 10.12 -4.32 -4.32
CA LEU A 68 9.40 -4.29 -5.60
C LEU A 68 8.77 -2.92 -5.84
N ASN A 69 9.42 -2.06 -6.63
CA ASN A 69 8.87 -0.75 -6.96
C ASN A 69 7.78 -0.86 -8.04
N LEU A 70 6.52 -1.13 -7.65
CA LEU A 70 5.44 -1.36 -8.62
C LEU A 70 5.18 -0.17 -9.57
N PRO A 71 5.23 1.10 -9.11
CA PRO A 71 5.14 2.23 -10.04
C PRO A 71 6.25 2.28 -11.09
N ASP A 72 7.50 1.97 -10.72
CA ASP A 72 8.63 1.89 -11.67
C ASP A 72 8.42 0.77 -12.68
N LEU A 73 7.98 -0.41 -12.22
CA LEU A 73 7.67 -1.53 -13.12
C LEU A 73 6.56 -1.18 -14.12
N LEU A 74 5.49 -0.49 -13.68
CA LEU A 74 4.44 -0.04 -14.57
C LEU A 74 4.96 0.96 -15.61
N LEU A 75 5.81 1.90 -15.21
CA LEU A 75 6.41 2.88 -16.12
C LEU A 75 7.27 2.20 -17.18
N ARG A 76 8.12 1.23 -16.78
CA ARG A 76 8.93 0.42 -17.71
C ARG A 76 8.06 -0.30 -18.73
N ILE A 77 6.98 -0.96 -18.26
CA ILE A 77 6.01 -1.62 -19.14
C ILE A 77 5.41 -0.63 -20.14
N ALA A 78 4.98 0.55 -19.66
CA ALA A 78 4.39 1.59 -20.50
C ALA A 78 5.37 2.17 -21.53
N MET A 79 6.67 2.18 -21.21
CA MET A 79 7.74 2.63 -22.09
C MET A 79 8.29 1.53 -23.01
N GLY A 80 7.84 0.28 -22.85
CA GLY A 80 8.36 -0.86 -23.61
C GLY A 80 9.78 -1.25 -23.22
N GLU A 81 10.20 -0.93 -22.00
CA GLU A 81 11.51 -1.29 -21.46
C GLU A 81 11.52 -2.71 -20.90
N ASP A 82 12.71 -3.31 -20.85
CA ASP A 82 12.90 -4.59 -20.17
C ASP A 82 12.66 -4.46 -18.66
N LEU A 83 12.06 -5.50 -18.10
CA LEU A 83 11.86 -5.61 -16.65
C LEU A 83 13.12 -6.16 -15.97
N PRO A 84 13.45 -5.69 -14.75
CA PRO A 84 14.53 -6.27 -13.97
C PRO A 84 14.33 -7.77 -13.75
N GLU A 85 15.39 -8.57 -13.94
CA GLU A 85 15.34 -10.01 -13.65
C GLU A 85 15.12 -10.28 -12.15
N GLY A 86 14.26 -11.24 -11.82
CA GLY A 86 14.22 -11.85 -10.49
C GLY A 86 13.59 -11.04 -9.36
N GLY A 87 12.65 -10.12 -9.66
CA GLY A 87 11.98 -9.35 -8.61
C GLY A 87 10.97 -10.17 -7.80
N SER A 88 11.26 -10.43 -6.51
CA SER A 88 10.27 -10.86 -5.52
C SER A 88 10.23 -9.89 -4.35
N ALA A 89 9.05 -9.67 -3.77
CA ALA A 89 8.96 -8.90 -2.54
C ALA A 89 9.71 -9.63 -1.41
N ARG A 90 10.43 -8.87 -0.59
CA ARG A 90 11.15 -9.35 0.59
C ARG A 90 10.15 -9.81 1.65
N LEU A 91 10.11 -11.12 1.90
CA LEU A 91 9.25 -11.73 2.91
C LEU A 91 9.52 -11.16 4.32
N GLY A 92 8.49 -11.11 5.15
CA GLY A 92 8.55 -10.57 6.50
C GLY A 92 8.67 -9.04 6.56
N THR A 93 8.68 -8.34 5.42
CA THR A 93 8.59 -6.88 5.41
C THR A 93 7.24 -6.47 5.99
N ARG A 94 7.28 -5.76 7.11
CA ARG A 94 6.09 -5.25 7.80
C ARG A 94 6.00 -3.75 7.66
N PHE A 95 4.77 -3.28 7.50
CA PHE A 95 4.43 -1.87 7.58
C PHE A 95 3.40 -1.67 8.66
N LEU A 96 3.53 -0.57 9.40
CA LEU A 96 2.57 -0.12 10.40
C LEU A 96 2.24 1.36 10.11
N ARG A 97 0.96 1.69 9.98
CA ARG A 97 0.49 3.07 9.83
C ARG A 97 0.09 3.61 11.20
N GLY A 98 0.89 4.54 11.71
CA GLY A 98 0.48 5.41 12.81
C GLY A 98 -0.30 6.61 12.29
N SER A 99 -1.23 7.11 13.09
CA SER A 99 -1.80 8.44 12.91
C SER A 99 -1.40 9.32 14.10
N HIS A 100 -0.98 10.54 13.81
CA HIS A 100 -0.74 11.56 14.83
C HIS A 100 -1.73 12.70 14.59
N THR A 101 -2.46 13.08 15.63
CA THR A 101 -3.41 14.20 15.56
C THR A 101 -2.71 15.45 16.07
N ASN A 102 -2.47 16.41 15.17
CA ASN A 102 -2.00 17.74 15.55
C ASN A 102 -3.21 18.67 15.72
N ILE A 103 -3.29 19.36 16.86
CA ILE A 103 -4.27 20.42 17.09
C ILE A 103 -3.50 21.74 17.00
N SER A 104 -3.91 22.61 16.07
CA SER A 104 -3.29 23.91 15.82
C SER A 104 -4.36 24.91 15.39
N ARG A 105 -4.01 26.19 15.38
CA ARG A 105 -4.93 27.23 14.88
C ARG A 105 -4.74 27.41 13.38
N ILE A 106 -5.75 28.00 12.72
CA ILE A 106 -5.70 28.21 11.27
C ILE A 106 -4.56 29.16 10.85
N GLU A 107 -4.15 30.07 11.73
CA GLU A 107 -3.04 30.99 11.51
C GLU A 107 -1.70 30.24 11.41
N ASP A 108 -1.52 29.20 12.23
CA ASP A 108 -0.30 28.40 12.25
C ASP A 108 -0.15 27.63 10.92
N LEU A 109 -1.27 27.13 10.36
CA LEU A 109 -1.30 26.55 9.01
C LEU A 109 -0.97 27.61 7.95
N GLY A 110 -1.48 28.83 8.08
CA GLY A 110 -1.17 29.94 7.17
C GLY A 110 0.32 30.29 7.15
N ILE A 111 0.97 30.32 8.31
CA ILE A 111 2.43 30.52 8.42
C ILE A 111 3.18 29.37 7.75
N LEU A 112 2.82 28.12 8.05
CA LEU A 112 3.47 26.94 7.47
C LEU A 112 3.40 26.96 5.94
N LEU A 113 2.22 27.27 5.37
CA LEU A 113 2.02 27.28 3.92
C LEU A 113 2.72 28.46 3.23
N SER A 114 2.78 29.63 3.87
CA SER A 114 3.38 30.84 3.29
C SER A 114 4.89 30.91 3.46
N GLN A 115 5.43 30.39 4.57
CA GLN A 115 6.85 30.47 4.92
C GLN A 115 7.59 29.13 4.78
N GLY A 116 6.87 28.02 4.59
CA GLY A 116 7.45 26.67 4.50
C GLY A 116 7.95 26.11 5.83
N ARG A 117 7.71 26.80 6.96
CA ARG A 117 8.13 26.39 8.30
C ARG A 117 7.18 26.93 9.37
N LEU A 118 7.04 26.20 10.46
CA LEU A 118 6.37 26.64 11.68
C LEU A 118 7.35 26.44 12.84
N ILE A 119 7.70 27.52 13.54
CA ILE A 119 8.60 27.47 14.71
C ILE A 119 7.72 27.42 15.95
N HIS A 120 7.78 26.31 16.68
CA HIS A 120 7.17 26.22 18.00
C HIS A 120 8.12 26.86 19.01
N GLU A 121 7.75 28.00 19.57
CA GLU A 121 8.42 28.53 20.76
C GLU A 121 7.88 27.74 21.96
N GLU A 122 8.74 27.00 22.67
CA GLU A 122 8.34 26.46 23.96
C GLU A 122 8.05 27.64 24.91
N PRO A 123 6.92 27.62 25.65
CA PRO A 123 6.65 28.69 26.60
C PRO A 123 7.78 28.75 27.62
N ALA A 124 8.32 29.96 27.83
CA ALA A 124 9.35 30.21 28.84
C ALA A 124 8.85 29.69 30.20
N GLN A 125 9.68 28.90 30.88
CA GLN A 125 9.45 28.41 32.25
C GLN A 125 9.35 29.56 33.25
#